data_AF-A0A179D1K8-F1
#
_entry.id   AF-A0A179D1K8-F1
#
_cell.length_a   1.000
_cell.length_b   1.000
_cell.length_c   1.000
_cell.angle_alpha   90.00
_cell.angle_beta   90.00
_cell.angle_gamma   90.00
#
_symmetry.space_group_name_H-M   'P 1'
#
loop_
_entity.id
_entity.type
_entity.pdbx_description
1 polymer ?
#
loop_
_entity_poly.entity_id
_entity_poly.type
_entity_poly.pdbx_seq_one_letter_code
_entity_poly.pdbx_strand_id
1 'polypeptide(L)'
;MAFEKVKFIFHIGWPKTGTSAIQHFCFKNREKIAKLYQILYPKTGKMHFEHHYFVVALTSKQNINRVVYNFYKDHKEMFADLTDEMNSVRKDDIKKILISSEFMCGPSFVKELSEIKKKINEFKINIDKLIAYVRRQDLLLDSHYRQHMKEIWFFSDFISFARKNMCLVDFFNILNTWATVVDKSNFLIRVYDRKLFPEGNIILDFLQLLGIEMSEARNFKADINPSLSHLSALAFRKFKFKYDFTKDEHPKLLKFLFDIDRREGSFLKTFLSLEERIELLREFKESNDLLFKEYFNSSKNLFAISEEEIVFYKKQDKIEKERIDEAIENRFKELERYYFKITKRPSRREFIYFIEKFDEKTISGWIIDLIDPPAKLILKVNDISICEFETNHPRKDVLNAFPDLGYLNCGFELNLLNINLPKSILKLGNDRRIKLSLVHKRSNIELRNVEINSNSLKELLKIRVV
;
A
#
# COMPACT_ATOMS: atom_id res chain seq x y z
N MET A 1 -7.35 -12.99 -33.82
CA MET A 1 -6.99 -13.28 -32.41
C MET A 1 -8.20 -13.11 -31.50
N ALA A 2 -8.21 -13.71 -30.31
CA ALA A 2 -9.40 -13.78 -29.45
C ALA A 2 -10.05 -12.41 -29.12
N PHE A 3 -9.25 -11.35 -29.04
CA PHE A 3 -9.68 -10.01 -28.59
C PHE A 3 -9.85 -8.96 -29.70
N GLU A 4 -9.65 -9.29 -30.98
CA GLU A 4 -9.71 -8.30 -32.07
C GLU A 4 -11.05 -7.56 -32.19
N LYS A 5 -12.15 -8.20 -31.76
CA LYS A 5 -13.50 -7.62 -31.78
C LYS A 5 -13.96 -7.10 -30.40
N VAL A 6 -13.09 -7.14 -29.39
CA VAL A 6 -13.42 -6.82 -28.00
C VAL A 6 -12.57 -5.65 -27.53
N LYS A 7 -13.24 -4.68 -26.91
CA LYS A 7 -12.62 -3.45 -26.40
C LYS A 7 -12.30 -3.59 -24.91
N PHE A 8 -11.16 -3.07 -24.48
CA PHE A 8 -10.80 -3.02 -23.07
C PHE A 8 -11.12 -1.65 -22.50
N ILE A 9 -11.70 -1.66 -21.30
CA ILE A 9 -11.87 -0.48 -20.45
C ILE A 9 -10.96 -0.69 -19.25
N PHE A 10 -10.02 0.22 -19.06
CA PHE A 10 -9.17 0.24 -17.87
C PHE A 10 -9.66 1.29 -16.89
N HIS A 11 -9.91 0.88 -15.65
CA HIS A 11 -10.15 1.77 -14.54
C HIS A 11 -8.92 1.81 -13.64
N ILE A 12 -8.15 2.90 -13.73
CA ILE A 12 -6.99 3.17 -12.87
C ILE A 12 -7.50 3.60 -11.49
N GLY A 13 -7.51 2.63 -10.58
CA GLY A 13 -8.12 2.80 -9.27
C GLY A 13 -7.21 3.55 -8.30
N TRP A 14 -7.17 4.88 -8.31
CA TRP A 14 -6.32 5.58 -7.33
C TRP A 14 -6.72 5.26 -5.88
N PRO A 15 -5.76 5.21 -4.94
CA PRO A 15 -6.10 5.11 -3.52
C PRO A 15 -7.02 6.25 -3.10
N LYS A 16 -8.02 5.91 -2.27
CA LYS A 16 -8.92 6.87 -1.61
C LYS A 16 -9.77 7.72 -2.57
N THR A 17 -10.07 7.19 -3.76
CA THR A 17 -11.01 7.79 -4.74
C THR A 17 -12.24 6.92 -5.01
N GLY A 18 -12.68 6.13 -4.02
CA GLY A 18 -13.90 5.32 -4.12
C GLY A 18 -13.76 4.02 -4.93
N THR A 19 -12.55 3.71 -5.37
CA THR A 19 -12.18 2.52 -6.16
C THR A 19 -12.80 1.22 -5.64
N SER A 20 -12.69 0.92 -4.34
CA SER A 20 -13.24 -0.33 -3.78
C SER A 20 -14.76 -0.42 -3.88
N ALA A 21 -15.48 0.71 -3.83
CA ALA A 21 -16.94 0.72 -4.00
C ALA A 21 -17.32 0.39 -5.46
N ILE A 22 -16.60 0.96 -6.43
CA ILE A 22 -16.76 0.66 -7.86
C ILE A 22 -16.46 -0.83 -8.12
N GLN A 23 -15.30 -1.32 -7.68
CA GLN A 23 -14.88 -2.71 -7.92
C GLN A 23 -15.84 -3.71 -7.28
N HIS A 24 -16.25 -3.49 -6.03
CA HIS A 24 -17.19 -4.37 -5.35
C HIS A 24 -18.56 -4.39 -6.03
N PHE A 25 -19.09 -3.23 -6.44
CA PHE A 25 -20.35 -3.16 -7.19
C PHE A 25 -20.27 -3.92 -8.51
N CYS A 26 -19.23 -3.66 -9.31
CA CYS A 26 -19.05 -4.30 -10.61
C CYS A 26 -18.90 -5.81 -10.48
N PHE A 27 -18.14 -6.29 -9.50
CA PHE A 27 -17.95 -7.72 -9.27
C PHE A 27 -19.25 -8.42 -8.83
N LYS A 28 -20.00 -7.80 -7.91
CA LYS A 28 -21.30 -8.34 -7.44
C LYS A 28 -22.33 -8.40 -8.57
N ASN A 29 -22.33 -7.41 -9.47
CA ASN A 29 -23.29 -7.30 -10.57
C ASN A 29 -22.77 -7.80 -11.92
N ARG A 30 -21.59 -8.42 -11.97
CA ARG A 30 -20.88 -8.75 -13.22
C ARG A 30 -21.71 -9.55 -14.23
N GLU A 31 -22.54 -10.48 -13.78
CA GLU A 31 -23.38 -11.30 -14.67
C GLU A 31 -24.49 -10.45 -15.31
N LYS A 32 -25.11 -9.55 -14.52
CA LYS A 32 -26.12 -8.61 -15.02
C LYS A 32 -25.50 -7.58 -15.95
N ILE A 33 -24.31 -7.06 -15.61
CA ILE A 33 -23.56 -6.12 -16.46
C ILE A 33 -23.17 -6.77 -17.79
N ALA A 34 -22.66 -8.01 -17.77
CA ALA A 34 -22.33 -8.75 -18.98
C ALA A 34 -23.56 -8.99 -19.86
N LYS A 35 -24.67 -9.48 -19.26
CA LYS A 35 -25.90 -9.80 -19.99
C LYS A 35 -26.58 -8.58 -20.61
N LEU A 36 -26.70 -7.48 -19.88
CA LEU A 36 -27.48 -6.32 -20.32
C LEU A 36 -26.64 -5.31 -21.12
N TYR A 37 -25.35 -5.19 -20.82
CA TYR A 37 -24.49 -4.14 -21.35
C TYR A 37 -23.31 -4.66 -22.16
N GLN A 38 -23.17 -5.99 -22.29
CA GLN A 38 -22.11 -6.63 -23.09
C GLN A 38 -20.71 -6.27 -22.58
N ILE A 39 -20.60 -5.98 -21.27
CA ILE A 39 -19.35 -5.63 -20.58
C ILE A 39 -19.01 -6.75 -19.59
N LEU A 40 -17.94 -7.49 -19.84
CA LEU A 40 -17.42 -8.48 -18.92
C LEU A 40 -16.56 -7.81 -17.84
N TYR A 41 -16.92 -8.01 -16.57
CA TYR A 41 -16.02 -7.79 -15.44
C TYR A 41 -15.48 -9.16 -14.99
N PRO A 42 -14.26 -9.54 -15.40
CA PRO A 42 -13.82 -10.92 -15.33
C PRO A 42 -13.54 -11.41 -13.91
N LYS A 43 -13.66 -12.72 -13.71
CA LYS A 43 -13.08 -13.41 -12.56
C LYS A 43 -11.59 -13.66 -12.77
N THR A 44 -11.18 -13.79 -14.02
CA THR A 44 -9.79 -14.03 -14.42
C THR A 44 -8.89 -12.91 -13.91
N GLY A 45 -7.78 -13.28 -13.30
CA GLY A 45 -6.76 -12.34 -12.83
C GLY A 45 -7.17 -11.46 -11.64
N LYS A 46 -8.20 -11.85 -10.89
CA LYS A 46 -8.65 -11.09 -9.71
C LYS A 46 -7.92 -11.49 -8.41
N MET A 47 -7.62 -10.51 -7.58
CA MET A 47 -7.40 -10.65 -6.13
C MET A 47 -8.68 -10.12 -5.48
N HIS A 48 -9.37 -10.90 -4.65
CA HIS A 48 -10.72 -10.57 -4.14
C HIS A 48 -11.74 -10.16 -5.23
N PHE A 49 -11.93 -8.85 -5.49
CA PHE A 49 -12.82 -8.30 -6.52
C PHE A 49 -12.11 -7.37 -7.51
N GLU A 50 -10.81 -7.12 -7.34
CA GLU A 50 -9.95 -6.24 -8.13
C GLU A 50 -8.97 -7.05 -9.00
N HIS A 51 -8.52 -6.51 -10.13
CA HIS A 51 -7.79 -7.27 -11.15
C HIS A 51 -6.26 -7.20 -11.02
N HIS A 52 -5.75 -7.35 -9.80
CA HIS A 52 -4.31 -7.24 -9.52
C HIS A 52 -3.47 -8.26 -10.28
N TYR A 53 -3.89 -9.54 -10.32
CA TYR A 53 -3.11 -10.56 -11.01
C TYR A 53 -3.10 -10.34 -12.52
N PHE A 54 -4.20 -9.86 -13.11
CA PHE A 54 -4.22 -9.48 -14.53
C PHE A 54 -3.21 -8.37 -14.82
N VAL A 55 -3.24 -7.31 -14.01
CA VAL A 55 -2.35 -6.16 -14.19
C VAL A 55 -0.89 -6.55 -13.99
N VAL A 56 -0.57 -7.39 -13.01
CA VAL A 56 0.79 -7.91 -12.80
C VAL A 56 1.24 -8.85 -13.92
N ALA A 57 0.34 -9.62 -14.53
CA ALA A 57 0.70 -10.44 -15.70
C ALA A 57 1.18 -9.57 -16.88
N LEU A 58 0.76 -8.30 -16.95
CA LEU A 58 1.26 -7.35 -17.94
C LEU A 58 2.68 -6.84 -17.63
N THR A 59 3.15 -6.88 -16.38
CA THR A 59 4.50 -6.38 -16.02
C THR A 59 5.60 -7.39 -16.29
N SER A 60 6.86 -6.96 -16.21
CA SER A 60 7.99 -7.91 -16.23
C SER A 60 8.04 -8.70 -14.91
N LYS A 61 8.57 -9.93 -14.95
CA LYS A 61 8.72 -10.77 -13.75
C LYS A 61 9.57 -10.12 -12.65
N GLN A 62 10.47 -9.21 -13.02
CA GLN A 62 11.44 -8.59 -12.12
C GLN A 62 10.79 -7.55 -11.18
N ASN A 63 9.63 -7.00 -11.56
CA ASN A 63 8.91 -5.98 -10.80
C ASN A 63 7.65 -6.51 -10.11
N ILE A 64 7.45 -7.83 -10.10
CA ILE A 64 6.36 -8.44 -9.37
C ILE A 64 6.57 -8.15 -7.88
N ASN A 65 5.61 -7.45 -7.26
CA ASN A 65 5.60 -7.25 -5.82
C ASN A 65 5.64 -8.63 -5.12
N ARG A 66 6.53 -8.80 -4.13
CA ARG A 66 6.68 -10.05 -3.35
C ARG A 66 5.35 -10.63 -2.88
N VAL A 67 4.37 -9.78 -2.57
CA VAL A 67 3.03 -10.19 -2.08
C VAL A 67 2.26 -11.03 -3.09
N VAL A 68 2.44 -10.78 -4.38
CA VAL A 68 1.69 -11.45 -5.47
C VAL A 68 2.56 -12.40 -6.30
N TYR A 69 3.87 -12.47 -6.02
CA TYR A 69 4.82 -13.35 -6.72
C TYR A 69 4.41 -14.82 -6.70
N ASN A 70 3.93 -15.31 -5.55
CA ASN A 70 3.51 -16.71 -5.38
C ASN A 70 2.24 -17.06 -6.16
N PHE A 71 1.51 -16.06 -6.66
CA PHE A 71 0.28 -16.22 -7.45
C PHE A 71 0.46 -15.68 -8.87
N TYR A 72 1.71 -15.41 -9.28
CA TYR A 72 2.00 -14.93 -10.62
C TYR A 72 1.67 -16.00 -11.65
N LYS A 73 0.80 -15.64 -12.59
CA LYS A 73 0.56 -16.40 -13.80
C LYS A 73 1.30 -15.75 -14.95
N ASP A 74 1.85 -16.56 -15.85
CA ASP A 74 2.41 -16.00 -17.08
C ASP A 74 1.31 -15.31 -17.90
N HIS A 75 1.68 -14.23 -18.58
CA HIS A 75 0.78 -13.47 -19.44
C HIS A 75 0.03 -14.34 -20.46
N LYS A 76 0.68 -15.30 -21.12
CA LYS A 76 0.00 -16.17 -22.11
C LYS A 76 -1.11 -16.99 -21.47
N GLU A 77 -0.82 -17.56 -20.29
CA GLU A 77 -1.80 -18.32 -19.53
C GLU A 77 -2.92 -17.44 -18.96
N MET A 78 -2.63 -16.18 -18.60
CA MET A 78 -3.63 -15.20 -18.16
C MET A 78 -4.61 -14.85 -19.30
N PHE A 79 -4.09 -14.62 -20.51
CA PHE A 79 -4.92 -14.33 -21.67
C PHE A 79 -5.69 -15.55 -22.19
N ALA A 80 -5.15 -16.75 -22.02
CA ALA A 80 -5.88 -18.00 -22.29
C ALA A 80 -7.11 -18.13 -21.37
N ASP A 81 -6.92 -18.01 -20.05
CA ASP A 81 -8.03 -18.06 -19.08
C ASP A 81 -9.10 -17.00 -19.36
N LEU A 82 -8.67 -15.77 -19.69
CA LEU A 82 -9.61 -14.69 -20.00
C LEU A 82 -10.40 -14.99 -21.28
N THR A 83 -9.77 -15.65 -22.25
CA THR A 83 -10.45 -16.12 -23.46
C THR A 83 -11.47 -17.21 -23.14
N ASP A 84 -11.13 -18.16 -22.28
CA ASP A 84 -12.02 -19.24 -21.86
C ASP A 84 -13.21 -18.71 -21.05
N GLU A 85 -12.96 -17.79 -20.13
CA GLU A 85 -14.02 -17.10 -19.39
C GLU A 85 -14.95 -16.36 -20.35
N MET A 86 -14.42 -15.59 -21.29
CA MET A 86 -15.22 -14.89 -22.29
C MET A 86 -16.05 -15.86 -23.16
N ASN A 87 -15.49 -17.01 -23.55
CA ASN A 87 -16.22 -18.05 -24.29
C ASN A 87 -17.37 -18.64 -23.46
N SER A 88 -17.18 -18.82 -22.15
CA SER A 88 -18.20 -19.36 -21.25
C SER A 88 -19.44 -18.47 -21.10
N VAL A 89 -19.28 -17.15 -21.30
CA VAL A 89 -20.37 -16.15 -21.20
C VAL A 89 -20.96 -15.81 -22.58
N ARG A 90 -20.80 -16.70 -23.57
CA ARG A 90 -21.14 -16.49 -24.99
C ARG A 90 -20.38 -15.30 -25.58
N LYS A 91 -19.12 -15.55 -25.95
CA LYS A 91 -18.18 -14.54 -26.47
C LYS A 91 -18.78 -13.53 -27.47
N ASP A 92 -19.65 -13.97 -28.39
CA ASP A 92 -20.23 -13.07 -29.40
C ASP A 92 -21.12 -11.97 -28.80
N ASP A 93 -21.63 -12.19 -27.59
CA ASP A 93 -22.43 -11.23 -26.82
C ASP A 93 -21.55 -10.25 -26.02
N ILE A 94 -20.23 -10.51 -25.86
CA ILE A 94 -19.33 -9.62 -25.13
C ILE A 94 -18.63 -8.66 -26.10
N LYS A 95 -18.77 -7.35 -25.85
CA LYS A 95 -18.12 -6.29 -26.65
C LYS A 95 -17.01 -5.59 -25.90
N LYS A 96 -17.08 -5.56 -24.57
CA LYS A 96 -16.05 -4.90 -23.74
C LYS A 96 -15.62 -5.74 -22.55
N ILE A 97 -14.38 -5.56 -22.11
CA ILE A 97 -13.83 -6.14 -20.88
C ILE A 97 -13.40 -4.97 -19.97
N LEU A 98 -13.92 -4.94 -18.74
CA LEU A 98 -13.59 -3.94 -17.74
C LEU A 98 -12.55 -4.50 -16.76
N ILE A 99 -11.34 -3.96 -16.81
CA ILE A 99 -10.25 -4.25 -15.87
C ILE A 99 -10.09 -3.07 -14.92
N SER A 100 -10.05 -3.34 -13.62
CA SER A 100 -9.90 -2.32 -12.59
C SER A 100 -8.88 -2.74 -11.55
N SER A 101 -7.93 -1.85 -11.25
CA SER A 101 -6.84 -2.12 -10.31
C SER A 101 -6.15 -0.82 -9.90
N GLU A 102 -5.84 -0.68 -8.62
CA GLU A 102 -4.97 0.37 -8.11
C GLU A 102 -3.51 0.19 -8.51
N PHE A 103 -3.05 -1.01 -8.87
CA PHE A 103 -1.64 -1.18 -9.26
C PHE A 103 -1.29 -0.39 -10.53
N MET A 104 -2.28 -0.05 -11.36
CA MET A 104 -2.12 0.76 -12.57
C MET A 104 -1.70 2.22 -12.30
N CYS A 105 -1.86 2.72 -11.07
CA CYS A 105 -1.37 4.05 -10.67
C CYS A 105 0.01 4.02 -10.01
N GLY A 106 0.56 2.84 -9.72
CA GLY A 106 1.83 2.71 -9.02
C GLY A 106 3.00 3.20 -9.87
N PRO A 107 3.92 4.04 -9.34
CA PRO A 107 5.08 4.50 -10.09
C PRO A 107 5.92 3.37 -10.70
N SER A 108 6.04 2.23 -10.01
CA SER A 108 6.75 1.05 -10.54
C SER A 108 6.05 0.45 -11.77
N PHE A 109 4.71 0.38 -11.75
CA PHE A 109 3.94 -0.11 -12.89
C PHE A 109 4.08 0.81 -14.10
N VAL A 110 3.96 2.12 -13.87
CA VAL A 110 4.01 3.15 -14.91
C VAL A 110 5.37 3.18 -15.61
N LYS A 111 6.47 2.91 -14.88
CA LYS A 111 7.82 2.77 -15.45
C LYS A 111 7.96 1.61 -16.45
N GLU A 112 7.07 0.62 -16.40
CA GLU A 112 7.09 -0.54 -17.30
C GLU A 112 6.15 -0.39 -18.49
N LEU A 113 5.50 0.77 -18.68
CA LEU A 113 4.50 0.93 -19.73
C LEU A 113 5.02 0.65 -21.15
N SER A 114 6.32 0.84 -21.40
CA SER A 114 6.95 0.46 -22.68
C SER A 114 6.93 -1.06 -22.91
N GLU A 115 7.20 -1.87 -21.89
CA GLU A 115 7.12 -3.33 -21.95
C GLU A 115 5.67 -3.82 -21.97
N ILE A 116 4.80 -3.18 -21.17
CA ILE A 116 3.36 -3.46 -21.19
C ILE A 116 2.78 -3.18 -22.58
N LYS A 117 3.23 -2.12 -23.28
CA LYS A 117 2.82 -1.82 -24.66
C LYS A 117 3.13 -2.97 -25.62
N LYS A 118 4.26 -3.65 -25.45
CA LYS A 118 4.60 -4.82 -26.29
C LYS A 118 3.58 -5.94 -26.10
N LYS A 119 3.18 -6.23 -24.86
CA LYS A 119 2.15 -7.22 -24.56
C LYS A 119 0.76 -6.78 -25.06
N ILE A 120 0.40 -5.52 -24.84
CA ILE A 120 -0.84 -4.94 -25.41
C ILE A 120 -0.91 -5.19 -26.93
N ASN A 121 0.20 -4.96 -27.64
CA ASN A 121 0.29 -5.21 -29.08
C ASN A 121 0.28 -6.71 -29.42
N GLU A 122 0.99 -7.55 -28.67
CA GLU A 122 1.05 -9.01 -28.86
C GLU A 122 -0.34 -9.64 -28.79
N PHE A 123 -1.16 -9.26 -27.81
CA PHE A 123 -2.52 -9.78 -27.64
C PHE A 123 -3.59 -8.94 -28.36
N LYS A 124 -3.18 -7.90 -29.11
CA LYS A 124 -4.06 -6.96 -29.82
C LYS A 124 -5.16 -6.37 -28.92
N ILE A 125 -4.76 -5.93 -27.73
CA ILE A 125 -5.65 -5.29 -26.75
C ILE A 125 -6.01 -3.90 -27.27
N ASN A 126 -7.27 -3.71 -27.62
CA ASN A 126 -7.79 -2.41 -28.01
C ASN A 126 -8.36 -1.68 -26.79
N ILE A 127 -7.64 -0.70 -26.24
CA ILE A 127 -8.08 0.08 -25.09
C ILE A 127 -9.00 1.22 -25.56
N ASP A 128 -10.30 1.05 -25.37
CA ASP A 128 -11.36 1.98 -25.76
C ASP A 128 -11.55 3.12 -24.75
N LYS A 129 -11.36 2.82 -23.46
CA LYS A 129 -11.51 3.82 -22.40
C LYS A 129 -10.49 3.59 -21.30
N LEU A 130 -9.91 4.68 -20.81
CA LEU A 130 -9.10 4.73 -19.61
C LEU A 130 -9.75 5.69 -18.62
N ILE A 131 -10.36 5.14 -17.58
CA ILE A 131 -11.11 5.88 -16.57
C ILE A 131 -10.23 6.04 -15.33
N ALA A 132 -10.15 7.26 -14.79
CA ALA A 132 -9.48 7.50 -13.52
C ALA A 132 -10.15 8.64 -12.75
N TYR A 133 -10.13 8.52 -11.42
CA TYR A 133 -10.57 9.58 -10.52
C TYR A 133 -9.35 10.18 -9.83
N VAL A 134 -9.15 11.48 -9.98
CA VAL A 134 -8.06 12.25 -9.37
C VAL A 134 -8.60 13.05 -8.18
N ARG A 135 -7.80 13.21 -7.13
CA ARG A 135 -8.22 13.90 -5.90
C ARG A 135 -7.11 14.83 -5.45
N ARG A 136 -7.48 16.02 -4.94
CA ARG A 136 -6.50 17.00 -4.46
C ARG A 136 -5.47 16.36 -3.52
N GLN A 137 -4.20 16.64 -3.76
CA GLN A 137 -3.07 15.87 -3.22
C GLN A 137 -3.04 15.82 -1.69
N ASP A 138 -3.27 16.95 -1.04
CA ASP A 138 -3.34 17.09 0.42
C ASP A 138 -4.43 16.18 1.03
N LEU A 139 -5.62 16.16 0.43
CA LEU A 139 -6.75 15.34 0.89
C LEU A 139 -6.53 13.85 0.64
N LEU A 140 -5.89 13.50 -0.48
CA LEU A 140 -5.55 12.12 -0.81
C LEU A 140 -4.50 11.58 0.18
N LEU A 141 -3.39 12.30 0.35
CA LEU A 141 -2.30 11.90 1.24
C LEU A 141 -2.77 11.74 2.69
N ASP A 142 -3.58 12.68 3.20
CA ASP A 142 -4.22 12.57 4.53
C ASP A 142 -5.02 11.28 4.68
N SER A 143 -5.90 11.02 3.71
CA SER A 143 -6.79 9.85 3.75
C SER A 143 -6.01 8.53 3.55
N HIS A 144 -4.94 8.56 2.78
CA HIS A 144 -4.07 7.42 2.51
C HIS A 144 -3.22 7.08 3.72
N TYR A 145 -2.65 8.10 4.40
CA TYR A 145 -1.92 7.94 5.65
C TYR A 145 -2.77 7.26 6.73
N ARG A 146 -4.02 7.70 6.91
CA ARG A 146 -4.95 7.09 7.89
C ARG A 146 -5.33 5.65 7.53
N GLN A 147 -5.29 5.28 6.26
CA GLN A 147 -5.46 3.89 5.84
C GLN A 147 -4.24 3.06 6.20
N HIS A 148 -3.03 3.52 5.87
CA HIS A 148 -1.78 2.82 6.18
C HIS A 148 -1.50 2.74 7.68
N MET A 149 -1.97 3.70 8.49
CA MET A 149 -1.83 3.63 9.94
C MET A 149 -2.51 2.42 10.57
N LYS A 150 -3.49 1.83 9.88
CA LYS A 150 -4.11 0.56 10.29
C LYS A 150 -3.22 -0.66 10.01
N GLU A 151 -2.07 -0.52 9.38
CA GLU A 151 -1.15 -1.64 9.17
C GLU A 151 -0.22 -1.80 10.37
N ILE A 152 0.00 -3.05 10.79
CA ILE A 152 0.81 -3.40 11.98
C ILE A 152 2.26 -2.90 11.82
N TRP A 153 2.80 -2.97 10.61
CA TRP A 153 4.20 -2.67 10.28
C TRP A 153 4.46 -1.22 9.86
N PHE A 154 3.44 -0.35 9.84
CA PHE A 154 3.60 1.03 9.40
C PHE A 154 3.80 1.98 10.59
N PHE A 155 4.90 2.74 10.59
CA PHE A 155 5.31 3.57 11.75
C PHE A 155 5.64 5.03 11.41
N SER A 156 5.71 5.39 10.13
CA SER A 156 6.15 6.72 9.69
C SER A 156 5.20 7.82 10.15
N ASP A 157 5.75 9.02 10.40
CA ASP A 157 4.95 10.24 10.53
C ASP A 157 4.32 10.63 9.18
N PHE A 158 3.42 11.61 9.23
CA PHE A 158 2.68 12.07 8.05
C PHE A 158 3.59 12.71 7.00
N ILE A 159 4.55 13.56 7.39
CA ILE A 159 5.43 14.29 6.46
C ILE A 159 6.35 13.32 5.72
N SER A 160 6.99 12.39 6.43
CA SER A 160 7.80 11.33 5.84
C SER A 160 6.98 10.45 4.88
N PHE A 161 5.74 10.14 5.25
CA PHE A 161 4.83 9.41 4.38
C PHE A 161 4.46 10.20 3.11
N ALA A 162 4.10 11.48 3.26
CA ALA A 162 3.72 12.35 2.15
C ALA A 162 4.87 12.48 1.14
N ARG A 163 6.09 12.77 1.61
CA ARG A 163 7.30 12.87 0.78
C ARG A 163 7.55 11.59 -0.03
N LYS A 164 7.42 10.41 0.60
CA LYS A 164 7.59 9.11 -0.08
C LYS A 164 6.51 8.83 -1.14
N ASN A 165 5.37 9.52 -1.08
CA ASN A 165 4.23 9.32 -1.97
C ASN A 165 4.00 10.48 -2.96
N MET A 166 4.93 11.44 -3.09
CA MET A 166 4.76 12.57 -4.03
C MET A 166 4.54 12.11 -5.47
N CYS A 167 5.31 11.13 -5.94
CA CYS A 167 5.14 10.59 -7.30
C CYS A 167 3.78 9.90 -7.51
N LEU A 168 3.20 9.33 -6.45
CA LEU A 168 1.87 8.70 -6.50
C LEU A 168 0.76 9.74 -6.61
N VAL A 169 0.98 11.00 -6.30
CA VAL A 169 -0.06 12.05 -6.36
C VAL A 169 0.19 13.09 -7.44
N ASP A 170 1.19 12.83 -8.29
CA ASP A 170 1.46 13.58 -9.51
C ASP A 170 0.66 12.98 -10.69
N PHE A 171 -0.64 13.29 -10.70
CA PHE A 171 -1.58 12.67 -11.63
C PHE A 171 -1.25 12.96 -13.09
N PHE A 172 -0.81 14.17 -13.42
CA PHE A 172 -0.44 14.53 -14.79
C PHE A 172 0.69 13.63 -15.29
N ASN A 173 1.76 13.48 -14.52
CA ASN A 173 2.91 12.68 -14.95
C ASN A 173 2.54 11.21 -15.17
N ILE A 174 1.71 10.63 -14.30
CA ILE A 174 1.26 9.24 -14.48
C ILE A 174 0.32 9.11 -15.68
N LEU A 175 -0.67 9.99 -15.82
CA LEU A 175 -1.62 9.93 -16.95
C LEU A 175 -0.93 10.22 -18.29
N ASN A 176 0.04 11.12 -18.32
CA ASN A 176 0.80 11.42 -19.52
C ASN A 176 1.74 10.26 -19.91
N THR A 177 2.23 9.49 -18.94
CA THR A 177 2.94 8.24 -19.25
C THR A 177 1.97 7.21 -19.86
N TRP A 178 0.75 7.09 -19.33
CA TRP A 178 -0.30 6.26 -19.95
C TRP A 178 -0.66 6.72 -21.37
N ALA A 179 -0.58 8.02 -21.66
CA ALA A 179 -0.84 8.56 -23.00
C ALA A 179 0.20 8.11 -24.07
N THR A 180 1.30 7.49 -23.65
CA THR A 180 2.27 6.86 -24.59
C THR A 180 1.78 5.51 -25.14
N VAL A 181 0.76 4.91 -24.52
CA VAL A 181 0.19 3.60 -24.88
C VAL A 181 -1.31 3.66 -25.22
N VAL A 182 -2.05 4.63 -24.69
CA VAL A 182 -3.47 4.86 -24.97
C VAL A 182 -3.64 6.23 -25.61
N ASP A 183 -4.51 6.34 -26.62
CA ASP A 183 -4.88 7.62 -27.22
C ASP A 183 -5.54 8.53 -26.16
N LYS A 184 -5.10 9.79 -26.06
CA LYS A 184 -5.64 10.78 -25.10
C LYS A 184 -7.16 10.96 -25.23
N SER A 185 -7.74 10.79 -26.42
CA SER A 185 -9.19 10.87 -26.65
C SER A 185 -9.99 9.79 -25.91
N ASN A 186 -9.35 8.69 -25.51
CA ASN A 186 -9.96 7.60 -24.75
C ASN A 186 -9.90 7.81 -23.23
N PHE A 187 -9.30 8.91 -22.75
CA PHE A 187 -9.17 9.20 -21.33
C PHE A 187 -10.47 9.84 -20.80
N LEU A 188 -11.03 9.23 -19.76
CA LEU A 188 -12.19 9.72 -19.04
C LEU A 188 -11.79 10.01 -17.60
N ILE A 189 -11.21 11.20 -17.40
CA ILE A 189 -10.68 11.62 -16.10
C ILE A 189 -11.72 12.46 -15.35
N ARG A 190 -11.91 12.14 -14.07
CA ARG A 190 -12.90 12.80 -13.20
C ARG A 190 -12.24 13.31 -11.93
N VAL A 191 -12.74 14.44 -11.42
CA VAL A 191 -12.37 14.91 -10.07
C VAL A 191 -13.16 14.10 -9.05
N TYR A 192 -12.47 13.57 -8.04
CA TYR A 192 -13.09 12.90 -6.92
C TYR A 192 -13.65 13.92 -5.92
N ASP A 193 -14.90 14.30 -6.13
CA ASP A 193 -15.69 15.09 -5.19
C ASP A 193 -17.15 14.63 -5.24
N ARG A 194 -17.71 14.28 -4.08
CA ARG A 194 -19.11 13.84 -3.97
C ARG A 194 -20.08 14.90 -4.51
N LYS A 195 -19.75 16.18 -4.39
CA LYS A 195 -20.59 17.26 -4.92
C LYS A 195 -20.74 17.21 -6.44
N LEU A 196 -19.80 16.57 -7.13
CA LEU A 196 -19.80 16.44 -8.59
C LEU A 196 -20.47 15.15 -9.07
N PHE A 197 -20.67 14.17 -8.18
CA PHE A 197 -21.26 12.89 -8.56
C PHE A 197 -22.79 12.95 -8.55
N PRO A 198 -23.45 12.22 -9.46
CA PRO A 198 -24.90 12.03 -9.40
C PRO A 198 -25.31 11.50 -8.02
N GLU A 199 -26.21 12.22 -7.35
CA GLU A 199 -26.71 11.87 -6.01
C GLU A 199 -25.58 11.70 -4.95
N GLY A 200 -24.39 12.27 -5.19
CA GLY A 200 -23.23 12.08 -4.31
C GLY A 200 -22.58 10.70 -4.39
N ASN A 201 -22.91 9.89 -5.41
CA ASN A 201 -22.56 8.48 -5.50
C ASN A 201 -21.58 8.20 -6.64
N ILE A 202 -20.36 7.82 -6.27
CA ILE A 202 -19.27 7.45 -7.19
C ILE A 202 -19.63 6.29 -8.13
N ILE A 203 -20.47 5.35 -7.67
CA ILE A 203 -20.88 4.21 -8.49
C ILE A 203 -21.77 4.71 -9.62
N LEU A 204 -22.70 5.64 -9.36
CA LEU A 204 -23.55 6.23 -10.39
C LEU A 204 -22.72 6.99 -11.43
N ASP A 205 -21.76 7.80 -10.99
CA ASP A 205 -20.84 8.50 -11.90
C ASP A 205 -20.08 7.52 -12.80
N PHE A 206 -19.52 6.46 -12.20
CA PHE A 206 -18.77 5.46 -12.95
C PHE A 206 -19.63 4.69 -13.96
N LEU A 207 -20.85 4.29 -13.58
CA LEU A 207 -21.76 3.60 -14.49
C LEU A 207 -22.19 4.51 -15.64
N GLN A 208 -22.40 5.80 -15.38
CA GLN A 208 -22.71 6.78 -16.41
C GLN A 208 -21.60 6.88 -17.48
N LEU A 209 -20.31 6.85 -17.08
CA LEU A 209 -19.18 6.81 -18.02
C LEU A 209 -19.18 5.57 -18.94
N LEU A 210 -19.80 4.49 -18.47
CA LEU A 210 -19.95 3.24 -19.20
C LEU A 210 -21.25 3.17 -20.02
N GLY A 211 -22.18 4.12 -19.83
CA GLY A 211 -23.52 4.07 -20.42
C GLY A 211 -24.39 2.99 -19.78
N ILE A 212 -24.19 2.70 -18.49
CA ILE A 212 -24.92 1.69 -17.73
C ILE A 212 -25.96 2.37 -16.84
N GLU A 213 -27.21 1.91 -16.90
CA GLU A 213 -28.27 2.34 -16.00
C GLU A 213 -28.72 1.18 -15.09
N MET A 214 -28.38 1.26 -13.81
CA MET A 214 -28.75 0.23 -12.83
C MET A 214 -29.27 0.87 -11.55
N SER A 215 -30.55 0.68 -11.26
CA SER A 215 -31.19 1.18 -10.04
C SER A 215 -30.54 0.63 -8.76
N GLU A 216 -29.95 -0.57 -8.81
CA GLU A 216 -29.25 -1.17 -7.68
C GLU A 216 -28.08 -0.33 -7.17
N ALA A 217 -27.47 0.49 -8.03
CA ALA A 217 -26.34 1.34 -7.65
C ALA A 217 -26.70 2.40 -6.60
N ARG A 218 -27.96 2.87 -6.58
CA ARG A 218 -28.44 3.87 -5.61
C ARG A 218 -28.42 3.36 -4.17
N ASN A 219 -28.77 2.10 -3.98
CA ASN A 219 -28.91 1.48 -2.67
C ASN A 219 -27.70 0.60 -2.29
N PHE A 220 -26.66 0.56 -3.12
CA PHE A 220 -25.51 -0.29 -2.88
C PHE A 220 -24.69 0.21 -1.69
N LYS A 221 -24.70 -0.57 -0.61
CA LYS A 221 -23.82 -0.35 0.54
C LYS A 221 -22.54 -1.15 0.32
N ALA A 222 -21.50 -0.49 -0.18
CA ALA A 222 -20.17 -1.06 -0.09
C ALA A 222 -19.80 -1.19 1.40
N ASP A 223 -19.06 -2.23 1.77
CA ASP A 223 -18.38 -2.31 3.06
C ASP A 223 -17.33 -1.20 3.12
N ILE A 224 -17.75 0.00 3.51
CA ILE A 224 -16.87 1.15 3.68
C ILE A 224 -16.06 0.86 4.94
N ASN A 225 -14.80 0.45 4.78
CA ASN A 225 -13.86 0.37 5.90
C ASN A 225 -13.49 1.81 6.30
N PRO A 226 -14.00 2.34 7.42
CA PRO A 226 -13.71 3.70 7.81
C PRO A 226 -12.19 3.87 8.02
N SER A 227 -11.69 5.06 7.72
CA SER A 227 -10.36 5.46 8.15
C SER A 227 -10.44 5.85 9.62
N LEU A 228 -9.38 5.56 10.39
CA LEU A 228 -9.24 6.10 11.75
C LEU A 228 -9.35 7.63 11.70
N SER A 229 -9.83 8.23 12.79
CA SER A 229 -9.68 9.68 12.97
C SER A 229 -8.21 10.08 13.10
N HIS A 230 -7.92 11.38 12.97
CA HIS A 230 -6.56 11.92 13.11
C HIS A 230 -5.96 11.62 14.48
N LEU A 231 -6.70 11.87 15.56
CA LEU A 231 -6.25 11.57 16.91
C LEU A 231 -6.04 10.06 17.13
N SER A 232 -6.93 9.21 16.65
CA SER A 232 -6.77 7.75 16.76
C SER A 232 -5.61 7.21 15.92
N ALA A 233 -5.35 7.79 14.75
CA ALA A 233 -4.18 7.42 13.94
C ALA A 233 -2.86 7.75 14.67
N LEU A 234 -2.77 8.93 15.28
CA LEU A 234 -1.60 9.35 16.07
C LEU A 234 -1.44 8.53 17.36
N ALA A 235 -2.53 8.29 18.08
CA ALA A 235 -2.54 7.44 19.28
C ALA A 235 -2.14 6.00 18.95
N PHE A 236 -2.62 5.45 17.84
CA PHE A 236 -2.26 4.10 17.41
C PHE A 236 -0.81 4.02 16.95
N ARG A 237 -0.28 5.05 16.29
CA ARG A 237 1.15 5.15 16.00
C ARG A 237 1.99 5.09 17.29
N LYS A 238 1.63 5.89 18.31
CA LYS A 238 2.27 5.86 19.63
C LYS A 238 2.16 4.48 20.29
N PHE A 239 0.99 3.86 20.23
CA PHE A 239 0.75 2.52 20.77
C PHE A 239 1.66 1.47 20.14
N LYS A 240 1.78 1.46 18.81
CA LYS A 240 2.65 0.53 18.07
C LYS A 240 4.13 0.68 18.43
N PHE A 241 4.57 1.87 18.88
CA PHE A 241 5.93 2.05 19.36
C PHE A 241 6.18 1.38 20.72
N LYS A 242 5.16 1.31 21.58
CA LYS A 242 5.31 0.79 22.95
C LYS A 242 4.94 -0.69 23.09
N TYR A 243 4.07 -1.22 22.23
CA TYR A 243 3.48 -2.55 22.37
C TYR A 243 3.63 -3.42 21.13
N ASP A 244 3.98 -4.69 21.35
CA ASP A 244 3.79 -5.75 20.36
C ASP A 244 2.39 -6.36 20.49
N PHE A 245 1.77 -6.66 19.36
CA PHE A 245 0.47 -7.33 19.34
C PHE A 245 0.36 -8.26 18.13
N THR A 246 -0.41 -9.33 18.30
CA THR A 246 -0.54 -10.39 17.30
C THR A 246 -1.51 -9.98 16.17
N LYS A 247 -1.51 -10.75 15.08
CA LYS A 247 -2.49 -10.59 13.99
C LYS A 247 -3.93 -10.77 14.46
N ASP A 248 -4.18 -11.55 15.50
CA ASP A 248 -5.51 -11.79 16.07
C ASP A 248 -5.94 -10.67 17.04
N GLU A 249 -4.99 -10.01 17.69
CA GLU A 249 -5.23 -8.85 18.56
C GLU A 249 -5.47 -7.59 17.74
N HIS A 250 -4.77 -7.43 16.62
CA HIS A 250 -4.85 -6.27 15.74
C HIS A 250 -6.27 -5.82 15.36
N PRO A 251 -7.17 -6.67 14.82
CA PRO A 251 -8.53 -6.25 14.50
C PRO A 251 -9.34 -5.83 15.73
N LYS A 252 -9.05 -6.40 16.91
CA LYS A 252 -9.69 -6.02 18.18
C LYS A 252 -9.27 -4.61 18.61
N LEU A 253 -7.99 -4.27 18.44
CA LEU A 253 -7.44 -2.94 18.71
C LEU A 253 -8.02 -1.89 17.75
N LEU A 254 -8.08 -2.18 16.45
CA LEU A 254 -8.70 -1.28 15.48
C LEU A 254 -10.19 -1.07 15.76
N LYS A 255 -10.93 -2.14 16.09
CA LYS A 255 -12.33 -2.04 16.48
C LYS A 255 -12.51 -1.11 17.70
N PHE A 256 -11.67 -1.25 18.71
CA PHE A 256 -11.70 -0.41 19.89
C PHE A 256 -11.41 1.07 19.58
N LEU A 257 -10.45 1.36 18.70
CA LEU A 257 -10.20 2.73 18.22
C LEU A 257 -11.38 3.31 17.45
N PHE A 258 -12.07 2.50 16.63
CA PHE A 258 -13.31 2.95 15.98
C PHE A 258 -14.44 3.21 16.99
N ASP A 259 -14.49 2.46 18.09
CA ASP A 259 -15.44 2.71 19.18
C ASP A 259 -15.16 4.04 19.87
N ILE A 260 -13.88 4.35 20.16
CA ILE A 260 -13.44 5.67 20.65
C ILE A 260 -13.85 6.76 19.66
N ASP A 261 -13.55 6.59 18.37
CA ASP A 261 -13.88 7.57 17.34
C ASP A 261 -15.39 7.84 17.25
N ARG A 262 -16.24 6.81 17.43
CA ARG A 262 -17.70 6.97 17.44
C ARG A 262 -18.21 7.68 18.68
N ARG A 263 -17.63 7.38 19.85
CA ARG A 263 -18.05 7.94 21.13
C ARG A 263 -17.62 9.39 21.32
N GLU A 264 -16.40 9.71 20.91
CA GLU A 264 -15.74 10.99 21.23
C GLU A 264 -15.53 11.90 20.01
N GLY A 265 -15.69 11.36 18.80
CA GLY A 265 -15.38 12.10 17.57
C GLY A 265 -13.88 12.35 17.42
N SER A 266 -13.50 13.48 16.85
CA SER A 266 -12.12 13.98 16.80
C SER A 266 -12.18 15.45 16.42
N PHE A 267 -11.65 16.34 17.26
CA PHE A 267 -11.61 17.77 16.93
C PHE A 267 -10.51 18.11 15.93
N LEU A 268 -9.43 17.30 15.90
CA LEU A 268 -8.40 17.37 14.89
C LEU A 268 -8.90 16.69 13.62
N LYS A 269 -8.84 17.42 12.51
CA LYS A 269 -9.37 16.99 11.20
C LYS A 269 -8.32 16.99 10.09
N THR A 270 -7.08 17.32 10.41
CA THR A 270 -5.96 17.27 9.47
C THR A 270 -4.62 17.09 10.17
N PHE A 271 -3.60 16.62 9.44
CA PHE A 271 -2.21 16.53 9.89
C PHE A 271 -1.35 17.72 9.46
N LEU A 272 -1.84 18.57 8.58
CA LEU A 272 -1.12 19.71 8.02
C LEU A 272 -1.73 21.00 8.53
N SER A 273 -0.87 21.94 8.92
CA SER A 273 -1.25 23.34 9.03
C SER A 273 -1.70 23.91 7.67
N LEU A 274 -2.33 25.08 7.67
CA LEU A 274 -2.65 25.77 6.41
C LEU A 274 -1.38 26.05 5.59
N GLU A 275 -0.29 26.47 6.22
CA GLU A 275 0.97 26.81 5.54
C GLU A 275 1.59 25.58 4.87
N GLU A 276 1.75 24.48 5.61
CA GLU A 276 2.31 23.24 5.04
C GLU A 276 1.41 22.67 3.92
N ARG A 277 0.09 22.87 4.01
CA ARG A 277 -0.84 22.50 2.93
C ARG A 277 -0.62 23.34 1.68
N ILE A 278 -0.46 24.65 1.83
CA ILE A 278 -0.19 25.55 0.70
C ILE A 278 1.13 25.18 0.04
N GLU A 279 2.18 24.92 0.83
CA GLU A 279 3.47 24.46 0.33
C GLU A 279 3.33 23.15 -0.46
N LEU A 280 2.70 22.15 0.15
CA LEU A 280 2.48 20.85 -0.52
C LEU A 280 1.76 21.00 -1.86
N LEU A 281 0.72 21.84 -1.94
CA LEU A 281 -0.02 22.04 -3.20
C LEU A 281 0.76 22.88 -4.21
N ARG A 282 1.65 23.77 -3.75
CA ARG A 282 2.51 24.58 -4.62
C ARG A 282 3.45 23.69 -5.43
N GLU A 283 4.00 22.63 -4.83
CA GLU A 283 4.86 21.64 -5.52
C GLU A 283 4.17 21.02 -6.75
N PHE A 284 2.85 20.86 -6.71
CA PHE A 284 2.07 20.29 -7.82
C PHE A 284 1.38 21.33 -8.67
N LYS A 285 1.60 22.63 -8.46
CA LYS A 285 0.83 23.67 -9.15
C LYS A 285 0.96 23.54 -10.67
N GLU A 286 2.19 23.46 -11.18
CA GLU A 286 2.44 23.36 -12.64
C GLU A 286 1.86 22.07 -13.22
N SER A 287 2.11 20.94 -12.55
CA SER A 287 1.56 19.63 -12.94
C SER A 287 0.02 19.64 -12.95
N ASN A 288 -0.61 20.25 -11.95
CA ASN A 288 -2.06 20.36 -11.87
C ASN A 288 -2.63 21.31 -12.94
N ASP A 289 -1.96 22.43 -13.23
CA ASP A 289 -2.37 23.34 -14.31
C ASP A 289 -2.36 22.60 -15.67
N LEU A 290 -1.35 21.76 -15.92
CA LEU A 290 -1.30 20.88 -17.09
C LEU A 290 -2.37 19.79 -17.06
N LEU A 291 -2.60 19.14 -15.91
CA LEU A 291 -3.67 18.15 -15.73
C LEU A 291 -5.03 18.70 -16.16
N PHE A 292 -5.41 19.86 -15.62
CA PHE A 292 -6.72 20.47 -15.91
C PHE A 292 -6.80 21.00 -17.33
N LYS A 293 -5.70 21.53 -17.88
CA LYS A 293 -5.66 21.96 -19.27
C LYS A 293 -5.84 20.78 -20.23
N GLU A 294 -5.06 19.72 -20.07
CA GLU A 294 -5.00 18.62 -21.05
C GLU A 294 -6.11 17.58 -20.90
N TYR A 295 -6.52 17.26 -19.66
CA TYR A 295 -7.48 16.17 -19.41
C TYR A 295 -8.88 16.67 -19.06
N PHE A 296 -9.04 17.96 -18.75
CA PHE A 296 -10.34 18.55 -18.40
C PHE A 296 -10.75 19.70 -19.31
N ASN A 297 -9.90 20.10 -20.27
CA ASN A 297 -10.10 21.29 -21.12
C ASN A 297 -10.43 22.55 -20.29
N SER A 298 -9.84 22.66 -19.11
CA SER A 298 -10.07 23.75 -18.16
C SER A 298 -8.83 24.63 -18.06
N SER A 299 -9.00 25.94 -18.20
CA SER A 299 -7.95 26.92 -17.89
C SER A 299 -7.75 27.14 -16.38
N LYS A 300 -8.65 26.59 -15.56
CA LYS A 300 -8.61 26.72 -14.10
C LYS A 300 -8.18 25.42 -13.45
N ASN A 301 -7.28 25.56 -12.48
CA ASN A 301 -6.88 24.51 -11.57
C ASN A 301 -7.94 24.33 -10.48
N LEU A 302 -8.66 23.22 -10.50
CA LEU A 302 -9.73 22.92 -9.53
C LEU A 302 -9.20 22.37 -8.20
N PHE A 303 -7.88 22.19 -8.08
CA PHE A 303 -7.20 21.76 -6.86
C PHE A 303 -6.70 22.94 -6.00
N ALA A 304 -7.30 24.12 -6.16
CA ALA A 304 -7.12 25.23 -5.23
C ALA A 304 -7.83 24.98 -3.89
N ILE A 305 -7.36 25.64 -2.82
CA ILE A 305 -8.03 25.66 -1.52
C ILE A 305 -9.12 26.73 -1.58
N SER A 306 -10.35 26.42 -1.16
CA SER A 306 -11.43 27.42 -1.13
C SER A 306 -11.31 28.37 0.07
N GLU A 307 -11.99 29.52 0.02
CA GLU A 307 -12.02 30.46 1.16
C GLU A 307 -12.59 29.82 2.42
N GLU A 308 -13.63 28.99 2.29
CA GLU A 308 -14.21 28.26 3.41
C GLU A 308 -13.20 27.28 4.03
N GLU A 309 -12.40 26.63 3.19
CA GLU A 309 -11.33 25.73 3.63
C GLU A 309 -10.19 26.50 4.30
N ILE A 310 -9.79 27.67 3.80
CA ILE A 310 -8.79 28.53 4.45
C ILE A 310 -9.25 28.90 5.86
N VAL A 311 -10.51 29.34 6.01
CA VAL A 311 -11.10 29.67 7.32
C VAL A 311 -11.12 28.44 8.23
N PHE A 312 -11.45 27.27 7.69
CA PHE A 312 -11.45 26.01 8.43
C PHE A 312 -10.05 25.64 8.93
N TYR A 313 -9.02 25.65 8.07
CA TYR A 313 -7.65 25.27 8.45
C TYR A 313 -7.05 26.30 9.40
N LYS A 314 -7.28 27.61 9.23
CA LYS A 314 -6.88 28.63 10.23
C LYS A 314 -7.48 28.37 11.61
N LYS A 315 -8.69 27.79 11.70
CA LYS A 315 -9.27 27.39 12.99
C LYS A 315 -8.59 26.14 13.56
N GLN A 316 -8.19 25.19 12.71
CA GLN A 316 -7.42 24.02 13.13
C GLN A 316 -6.02 24.42 13.65
N ASP A 317 -5.35 25.37 12.98
CA ASP A 317 -4.02 25.86 13.34
C ASP A 317 -3.97 26.58 14.70
N LYS A 318 -5.12 27.10 15.16
CA LYS A 318 -5.26 27.76 16.47
C LYS A 318 -5.43 26.78 17.64
N ILE A 319 -5.53 25.48 17.38
CA ILE A 319 -5.66 24.49 18.44
C ILE A 319 -4.28 24.32 19.08
N GLU A 320 -4.20 24.61 20.39
CA GLU A 320 -2.97 24.48 21.16
C GLU A 320 -2.39 23.06 21.05
N LYS A 321 -1.06 22.99 20.90
CA LYS A 321 -0.35 21.73 20.71
C LYS A 321 -0.53 20.82 21.93
N GLU A 322 -0.50 21.39 23.12
CA GLU A 322 -0.71 20.71 24.41
C GLU A 322 -2.06 20.00 24.45
N ARG A 323 -3.11 20.65 23.93
CA ARG A 323 -4.45 20.06 23.84
C ARG A 323 -4.50 18.88 22.86
N ILE A 324 -3.78 18.98 21.73
CA ILE A 324 -3.65 17.87 20.77
C ILE A 324 -2.92 16.70 21.43
N ASP A 325 -1.78 16.97 22.07
CA ASP A 325 -0.94 15.97 22.73
C ASP A 325 -1.68 15.28 23.87
N GLU A 326 -2.43 16.01 24.69
CA GLU A 326 -3.29 15.46 25.74
C GLU A 326 -4.37 14.54 25.17
N ALA A 327 -5.03 14.95 24.08
CA ALA A 327 -6.06 14.13 23.45
C ALA A 327 -5.49 12.84 22.83
N ILE A 328 -4.30 12.90 22.25
CA ILE A 328 -3.57 11.72 21.76
C ILE A 328 -3.23 10.80 22.94
N GLU A 329 -2.71 11.36 24.03
CA GLU A 329 -2.33 10.61 25.23
C GLU A 329 -3.53 9.91 25.87
N ASN A 330 -4.68 10.57 25.95
CA ASN A 330 -5.89 10.00 26.52
C ASN A 330 -6.36 8.76 25.72
N ARG A 331 -6.40 8.86 24.39
CA ARG A 331 -6.75 7.72 23.53
C ARG A 331 -5.73 6.60 23.60
N PHE A 332 -4.45 6.95 23.66
CA PHE A 332 -3.38 5.99 23.85
C PHE A 332 -3.55 5.22 25.17
N LYS A 333 -3.82 5.92 26.29
CA LYS A 333 -4.08 5.30 27.61
C LYS A 333 -5.33 4.41 27.61
N GLU A 334 -6.40 4.81 26.91
CA GLU A 334 -7.58 3.95 26.77
C GLU A 334 -7.29 2.68 25.99
N LEU A 335 -6.60 2.81 24.84
CA LEU A 335 -6.19 1.67 24.03
C LEU A 335 -5.26 0.74 24.82
N GLU A 336 -4.35 1.32 25.59
CA GLU A 336 -3.42 0.62 26.48
C GLU A 336 -4.17 -0.19 27.55
N ARG A 337 -5.12 0.42 28.27
CA ARG A 337 -5.98 -0.30 29.24
C ARG A 337 -6.75 -1.44 28.58
N TYR A 338 -7.30 -1.21 27.39
CA TYR A 338 -8.00 -2.25 26.64
C TYR A 338 -7.07 -3.38 26.22
N TYR A 339 -5.87 -3.07 25.73
CA TYR A 339 -4.85 -4.06 25.39
C TYR A 339 -4.50 -4.93 26.59
N PHE A 340 -4.20 -4.33 27.75
CA PHE A 340 -3.92 -5.06 28.98
C PHE A 340 -5.08 -5.97 29.41
N LYS A 341 -6.32 -5.50 29.25
CA LYS A 341 -7.52 -6.30 29.54
C LYS A 341 -7.60 -7.55 28.66
N ILE A 342 -7.26 -7.46 27.38
CA ILE A 342 -7.39 -8.59 26.44
C ILE A 342 -6.17 -9.51 26.41
N THR A 343 -4.98 -9.04 26.80
CA THR A 343 -3.73 -9.84 26.72
C THR A 343 -3.16 -10.24 28.08
N LYS A 344 -3.42 -9.47 29.14
CA LYS A 344 -2.72 -9.57 30.45
C LYS A 344 -1.19 -9.46 30.35
N ARG A 345 -0.64 -8.95 29.23
CA ARG A 345 0.81 -8.80 29.01
C ARG A 345 1.27 -7.42 29.48
N PRO A 346 2.31 -7.28 30.34
CA PRO A 346 2.86 -5.98 30.74
C PRO A 346 3.47 -5.22 29.55
N SER A 347 3.70 -3.90 29.68
CA SER A 347 4.37 -3.13 28.63
C SER A 347 5.84 -3.51 28.55
N ARG A 348 6.31 -3.84 27.34
CA ARG A 348 7.55 -3.33 26.73
C ARG A 348 7.75 -4.03 25.40
N ARG A 349 7.65 -3.26 24.30
CA ARG A 349 8.54 -3.50 23.17
C ARG A 349 9.95 -3.29 23.71
N GLU A 350 10.74 -4.35 23.76
CA GLU A 350 12.14 -4.23 24.18
C GLU A 350 13.02 -3.59 23.10
N PHE A 351 12.56 -3.64 21.86
CA PHE A 351 13.24 -3.11 20.69
C PHE A 351 12.24 -2.82 19.56
N ILE A 352 12.59 -1.92 18.65
CA ILE A 352 11.85 -1.59 17.43
C ILE A 352 12.73 -1.94 16.25
N TYR A 353 12.24 -2.71 15.27
CA TYR A 353 13.08 -3.18 14.18
C TYR A 353 12.34 -3.32 12.86
N PHE A 354 13.10 -3.30 11.78
CA PHE A 354 12.64 -3.65 10.44
C PHE A 354 13.75 -4.41 9.71
N ILE A 355 13.39 -5.52 9.08
CA ILE A 355 14.32 -6.34 8.29
C ILE A 355 14.06 -6.10 6.81
N GLU A 356 14.97 -5.39 6.16
CA GLU A 356 14.91 -5.02 4.75
C GLU A 356 15.17 -6.22 3.85
N LYS A 357 16.27 -6.93 4.13
CA LYS A 357 16.71 -8.11 3.39
C LYS A 357 17.03 -9.25 4.34
N PHE A 358 16.56 -10.43 4.00
CA PHE A 358 16.80 -11.65 4.76
C PHE A 358 16.78 -12.84 3.80
N ASP A 359 17.93 -13.15 3.24
CA ASP A 359 18.14 -14.29 2.36
C ASP A 359 19.49 -14.96 2.66
N GLU A 360 19.80 -16.01 1.91
CA GLU A 360 21.01 -16.82 2.05
C GLU A 360 22.33 -16.09 1.71
N LYS A 361 22.28 -14.85 1.22
CA LYS A 361 23.47 -14.04 0.90
C LYS A 361 23.60 -12.81 1.78
N THR A 362 22.50 -12.10 2.01
CA THR A 362 22.53 -10.81 2.72
C THR A 362 21.42 -10.73 3.75
N ILE A 363 21.78 -10.24 4.94
CA ILE A 363 20.85 -9.88 6.00
C ILE A 363 21.06 -8.42 6.33
N SER A 364 20.04 -7.58 6.10
CA SER A 364 20.12 -6.14 6.37
C SER A 364 18.83 -5.61 6.96
N GLY A 365 18.96 -4.53 7.72
CA GLY A 365 17.84 -3.86 8.35
C GLY A 365 18.29 -2.84 9.37
N TRP A 366 17.39 -2.53 10.28
CA TRP A 366 17.69 -1.68 11.42
C TRP A 366 16.92 -2.17 12.65
N ILE A 367 17.50 -1.94 13.82
CA ILE A 367 16.90 -2.22 15.13
C ILE A 367 17.35 -1.15 16.14
N ILE A 368 16.40 -0.63 16.89
CA ILE A 368 16.63 0.23 18.06
C ILE A 368 16.30 -0.62 19.28
N ASP A 369 17.32 -1.00 20.05
CA ASP A 369 17.11 -1.54 21.39
C ASP A 369 16.74 -0.39 22.32
N LEU A 370 15.52 -0.42 22.88
CA LEU A 370 14.99 0.64 23.73
C LEU A 370 15.52 0.57 25.17
N ILE A 371 16.25 -0.49 25.50
CA ILE A 371 16.74 -0.77 26.85
C ILE A 371 18.29 -0.76 26.88
N ASP A 372 18.98 -1.27 25.83
CA ASP A 372 20.45 -1.35 25.76
C ASP A 372 20.98 -1.09 24.33
N PRO A 373 21.00 0.16 23.84
CA PRO A 373 21.60 0.51 22.54
C PRO A 373 23.14 0.62 22.60
N PRO A 374 23.92 0.20 21.57
CA PRO A 374 23.52 -0.46 20.31
C PRO A 374 22.89 -1.84 20.53
N ALA A 375 21.94 -2.17 19.67
CA ALA A 375 21.33 -3.50 19.69
C ALA A 375 22.38 -4.57 19.34
N LYS A 376 22.47 -5.59 20.19
CA LYS A 376 23.30 -6.78 19.97
C LYS A 376 22.48 -7.89 19.35
N LEU A 377 22.95 -8.43 18.24
CA LEU A 377 22.26 -9.43 17.45
C LEU A 377 23.10 -10.71 17.35
N ILE A 378 22.40 -11.84 17.26
CA ILE A 378 22.98 -13.17 17.05
C ILE A 378 22.35 -13.75 15.79
N LEU A 379 23.18 -14.18 14.86
CA LEU A 379 22.76 -15.00 13.73
C LEU A 379 22.96 -16.47 14.09
N LYS A 380 21.90 -17.27 13.92
CA LYS A 380 21.88 -18.70 14.20
C LYS A 380 21.54 -19.51 12.96
N VAL A 381 22.15 -20.68 12.85
CA VAL A 381 21.74 -21.76 11.94
C VAL A 381 21.21 -22.90 12.79
N ASN A 382 19.92 -23.19 12.66
CA ASN A 382 19.14 -23.94 13.65
C ASN A 382 19.36 -23.34 15.04
N ASP A 383 19.98 -24.10 15.95
CA ASP A 383 20.28 -23.64 17.32
C ASP A 383 21.74 -23.19 17.50
N ILE A 384 22.55 -23.21 16.44
CA ILE A 384 23.98 -22.90 16.48
C ILE A 384 24.20 -21.42 16.16
N SER A 385 24.73 -20.65 17.12
CA SER A 385 25.19 -19.27 16.88
C SER A 385 26.40 -19.26 15.96
N ILE A 386 26.29 -18.58 14.82
CA ILE A 386 27.35 -18.47 13.81
C ILE A 386 28.00 -17.09 13.77
N CYS A 387 27.30 -16.05 14.21
CA CYS A 387 27.84 -14.69 14.26
C CYS A 387 27.12 -13.88 15.34
N GLU A 388 27.87 -13.08 16.09
CA GLU A 388 27.32 -12.04 16.96
C GLU A 388 27.85 -10.69 16.50
N PHE A 389 26.98 -9.68 16.48
CA PHE A 389 27.33 -8.35 15.97
C PHE A 389 26.45 -7.26 16.61
N GLU A 390 26.91 -6.03 16.52
CA GLU A 390 26.19 -4.84 17.01
C GLU A 390 25.76 -3.97 15.83
N THR A 391 24.66 -3.23 16.00
CA THR A 391 24.29 -2.20 15.04
C THR A 391 25.30 -1.06 15.05
N ASN A 392 25.80 -0.71 13.87
CA ASN A 392 26.81 0.33 13.72
C ASN A 392 26.60 1.21 12.48
N HIS A 393 25.57 0.94 11.67
CA HIS A 393 25.31 1.69 10.45
C HIS A 393 24.35 2.86 10.73
N PRO A 394 24.69 4.11 10.37
CA PRO A 394 23.83 5.25 10.62
C PRO A 394 22.58 5.25 9.74
N ARG A 395 21.40 5.52 10.32
CA ARG A 395 20.10 5.53 9.63
C ARG A 395 19.33 6.82 9.89
N LYS A 396 19.54 7.83 9.02
CA LYS A 396 18.85 9.13 9.10
C LYS A 396 17.35 9.01 8.91
N ASP A 397 16.90 8.09 8.06
CA ASP A 397 15.48 7.81 7.83
C ASP A 397 14.80 7.25 9.09
N VAL A 398 15.52 6.46 9.87
CA VAL A 398 15.07 5.98 11.18
C VAL A 398 15.09 7.14 12.19
N LEU A 399 16.17 7.90 12.30
CA LEU A 399 16.19 9.08 13.18
C LEU A 399 15.03 10.06 12.89
N ASN A 400 14.71 10.29 11.61
CA ASN A 400 13.57 11.13 11.23
C ASN A 400 12.22 10.53 11.64
N ALA A 401 12.08 9.20 11.59
CA ALA A 401 10.88 8.51 12.05
C ALA A 401 10.77 8.45 13.59
N PHE A 402 11.91 8.53 14.29
CA PHE A 402 12.07 8.39 15.74
C PHE A 402 12.98 9.49 16.34
N PRO A 403 12.65 10.79 16.19
CA PRO A 403 13.55 11.87 16.58
C PRO A 403 13.83 11.90 18.09
N ASP A 404 12.84 11.53 18.89
CA ASP A 404 12.92 11.51 20.36
C ASP A 404 13.85 10.42 20.92
N LEU A 405 14.20 9.41 20.10
CA LEU A 405 15.11 8.33 20.52
C LEU A 405 16.59 8.70 20.35
N GLY A 406 16.91 9.73 19.55
CA GLY A 406 18.25 10.29 19.40
C GLY A 406 19.33 9.33 18.86
N TYR A 407 18.96 8.13 18.40
CA TYR A 407 19.91 7.05 18.14
C TYR A 407 20.10 6.77 16.63
N LEU A 408 21.24 7.19 16.07
CA LEU A 408 21.50 7.11 14.63
C LEU A 408 22.06 5.74 14.18
N ASN A 409 22.89 5.08 14.99
CA ASN A 409 23.63 3.87 14.61
C ASN A 409 22.82 2.58 14.83
N CYS A 410 21.58 2.55 14.33
CA CYS A 410 20.65 1.42 14.48
C CYS A 410 20.61 0.48 13.28
N GLY A 411 21.32 0.79 12.18
CA GLY A 411 21.37 -0.05 10.99
C GLY A 411 22.38 -1.20 11.12
N PHE A 412 22.16 -2.25 10.35
CA PHE A 412 23.11 -3.34 10.15
C PHE A 412 22.99 -3.93 8.74
N GLU A 413 24.11 -4.43 8.23
CA GLU A 413 24.19 -5.22 7.01
C GLU A 413 25.25 -6.30 7.16
N LEU A 414 24.85 -7.55 6.93
CA LEU A 414 25.71 -8.71 6.95
C LEU A 414 25.71 -9.37 5.57
N ASN A 415 26.92 -9.60 5.05
CA ASN A 415 27.13 -10.51 3.94
C ASN A 415 27.53 -11.87 4.51
N LEU A 416 26.66 -12.86 4.34
CA LEU A 416 26.83 -14.19 4.88
C LEU A 416 28.13 -14.85 4.40
N LEU A 417 28.58 -14.56 3.16
CA LEU A 417 29.81 -15.09 2.57
C LEU A 417 31.10 -14.67 3.30
N ASN A 418 31.01 -13.61 4.12
CA ASN A 418 32.16 -13.07 4.86
C ASN A 418 32.22 -13.55 6.31
N ILE A 419 31.31 -14.43 6.73
CA ILE A 419 31.21 -14.89 8.12
C ILE A 419 31.97 -16.19 8.29
N ASN A 420 32.99 -16.20 9.16
CA ASN A 420 33.65 -17.45 9.54
C ASN A 420 32.70 -18.32 10.36
N LEU A 421 32.49 -19.55 9.92
CA LEU A 421 31.56 -20.46 10.59
C LEU A 421 32.25 -21.25 11.71
N PRO A 422 31.57 -21.46 12.85
CA PRO A 422 32.11 -22.27 13.93
C PRO A 422 32.11 -23.75 13.57
N LYS A 423 33.13 -24.51 14.00
CA LYS A 423 33.21 -25.98 13.79
C LYS A 423 31.97 -26.76 14.21
N SER A 424 31.18 -26.25 15.15
CA SER A 424 29.91 -26.85 15.58
C SER A 424 28.92 -27.04 14.43
N ILE A 425 28.99 -26.22 13.38
CA ILE A 425 28.09 -26.30 12.22
C ILE A 425 28.23 -27.62 11.44
N LEU A 426 29.40 -28.27 11.52
CA LEU A 426 29.66 -29.56 10.87
C LEU A 426 28.78 -30.70 11.44
N LYS A 427 28.21 -30.51 12.64
CA LYS A 427 27.32 -31.46 13.28
C LYS A 427 25.93 -31.52 12.64
N LEU A 428 25.58 -30.55 11.78
CA LEU A 428 24.26 -30.47 11.15
C LEU A 428 24.06 -31.51 10.01
N GLY A 429 25.08 -32.27 9.61
CA GLY A 429 24.95 -33.35 8.61
C GLY A 429 24.35 -32.91 7.26
N ASN A 430 23.84 -33.88 6.48
CA ASN A 430 23.08 -33.62 5.24
C ASN A 430 21.59 -33.34 5.55
N ASP A 431 21.30 -32.64 6.64
CA ASP A 431 19.92 -32.41 7.07
C ASP A 431 19.19 -31.50 6.06
N ARG A 432 17.93 -31.84 5.76
CA ARG A 432 17.18 -31.22 4.66
C ARG A 432 16.43 -29.95 5.07
N ARG A 433 16.38 -29.64 6.37
CA ARG A 433 15.69 -28.45 6.90
C ARG A 433 16.64 -27.65 7.76
N ILE A 434 17.07 -26.53 7.22
CA ILE A 434 18.05 -25.64 7.86
C ILE A 434 17.40 -24.29 8.01
N LYS A 435 17.33 -23.83 9.25
CA LYS A 435 16.68 -22.58 9.62
C LYS A 435 17.75 -21.53 9.89
N LEU A 436 17.79 -20.48 9.11
CA LEU A 436 18.61 -19.31 9.41
C LEU A 436 17.76 -18.33 10.21
N SER A 437 18.22 -17.95 11.40
CA SER A 437 17.47 -17.13 12.36
C SER A 437 18.30 -15.96 12.84
N LEU A 438 17.74 -14.75 12.80
CA LEU A 438 18.30 -13.58 13.45
C LEU A 438 17.61 -13.37 14.80
N VAL A 439 18.40 -13.29 15.86
CA VAL A 439 17.95 -13.26 17.24
C VAL A 439 18.51 -12.02 17.93
N HIS A 440 17.70 -11.37 18.75
CA HIS A 440 18.16 -10.30 19.61
C HIS A 440 18.87 -10.88 20.85
N LYS A 441 20.12 -10.48 21.10
CA LYS A 441 21.01 -11.15 22.08
C LYS A 441 20.47 -11.12 23.50
N ARG A 442 20.02 -9.95 23.99
CA ARG A 442 19.56 -9.81 25.38
C ARG A 442 18.25 -10.57 25.63
N SER A 443 17.28 -10.39 24.74
CA SER A 443 15.93 -10.92 24.92
C SER A 443 15.77 -12.36 24.46
N ASN A 444 16.74 -12.87 23.68
CA ASN A 444 16.69 -14.15 22.97
C ASN A 444 15.47 -14.30 22.05
N ILE A 445 14.84 -13.19 21.65
CA ILE A 445 13.70 -13.17 20.73
C ILE A 445 14.20 -13.33 19.30
N GLU A 446 13.62 -14.29 18.56
CA GLU A 446 13.86 -14.45 17.13
C GLU A 446 13.13 -13.35 16.35
N LEU A 447 13.90 -12.47 15.70
CA LEU A 447 13.41 -11.32 14.95
C LEU A 447 12.87 -11.73 13.58
N ARG A 448 13.54 -12.69 12.94
CA ARG A 448 13.17 -13.25 11.63
C ARG A 448 13.87 -14.59 11.41
N ASN A 449 13.24 -15.45 10.62
CA ASN A 449 13.85 -16.68 10.14
C ASN A 449 13.50 -16.99 8.67
N VAL A 450 14.26 -17.89 8.06
CA VAL A 450 13.98 -18.50 6.76
C VAL A 450 14.51 -19.92 6.74
N GLU A 451 13.79 -20.83 6.07
CA GLU A 451 14.31 -22.15 5.74
C GLU A 451 15.16 -22.07 4.47
N ILE A 452 16.39 -22.57 4.54
CA ILE A 452 17.32 -22.68 3.41
C ILE A 452 17.55 -24.16 3.08
N ASN A 453 17.80 -24.44 1.80
CA ASN A 453 18.02 -25.80 1.33
C ASN A 453 19.47 -26.26 1.57
N SER A 454 19.73 -27.55 1.36
CA SER A 454 21.04 -28.16 1.59
C SER A 454 22.16 -27.67 0.65
N ASN A 455 21.84 -27.12 -0.52
CA ASN A 455 22.84 -26.51 -1.40
C ASN A 455 23.28 -25.14 -0.86
N SER A 456 22.35 -24.36 -0.33
CA SER A 456 22.66 -23.08 0.35
C SER A 456 23.51 -23.30 1.60
N LEU A 457 23.27 -24.40 2.34
CA LEU A 457 24.17 -24.82 3.42
C LEU A 457 25.58 -25.15 2.91
N LYS A 458 25.70 -25.88 1.79
CA LYS A 458 27.03 -26.16 1.20
C LYS A 458 27.74 -24.88 0.76
N GLU A 459 27.02 -23.88 0.26
CA GLU A 459 27.61 -22.56 -0.02
C GLU A 459 28.03 -21.83 1.25
N LEU A 460 27.22 -21.87 2.31
CA LEU A 460 27.61 -21.36 3.63
C LEU A 460 28.84 -22.11 4.19
N LEU A 461 28.89 -23.43 4.07
CA LEU A 461 29.99 -24.27 4.55
C LEU A 461 31.29 -24.16 3.71
N LYS A 462 31.23 -23.59 2.49
CA LYS A 462 32.42 -23.23 1.72
C LYS A 462 33.14 -22.00 2.30
N ILE A 463 32.50 -21.29 3.22
CA ILE A 463 33.09 -20.17 3.94
C ILE A 463 33.99 -20.73 5.04
N ARG A 464 35.16 -20.11 5.25
CA ARG A 464 36.23 -20.60 6.14
C ARG A 464 35.66 -21.03 7.50
N VAL A 465 35.64 -22.34 7.74
CA VAL A 465 35.39 -22.90 9.07
C VAL A 465 36.65 -22.65 9.89
N VAL A 466 36.54 -21.86 10.95
CA VAL A 466 37.67 -21.51 11.84
C VAL A 466 37.57 -22.30 13.14
#